data_AF-A0A081RLJ1-F1
#
_entry.id   AF-A0A081RLJ1-F1
#
_cell.length_a   1.000
_cell.length_b   1.000
_cell.length_c   1.000
_cell.angle_alpha   90.00
_cell.angle_beta   90.00
_cell.angle_gamma   90.00
#
_symmetry.space_group_name_H-M   'P 1'
#
loop_
_entity.id
_entity.type
_entity.pdbx_description
1 polymer ?
#
loop_
_entity_poly.entity_id
_entity_poly.type
_entity_poly.pdbx_seq_one_letter_code
_entity_poly.pdbx_strand_id
1 'polypeptide(L)' 'MPLYCKQCEERRYPLYNTNDKETLWLCNKCQNYTDADDVIIREQTQEERDEIKAKAEEFERTSNFSGEKLSRRKGVN' A
#
# COMPACT_ATOMS: atom_id res chain seq x y z
N MET A 1 3.08 14.85 -4.98
CA MET A 1 2.90 13.51 -4.39
C MET A 1 2.82 13.63 -2.87
N PRO A 2 1.67 13.28 -2.28
CA PRO A 2 1.40 13.42 -0.85
C PRO A 2 2.13 12.36 0.00
N LEU A 3 3.44 12.53 0.20
CA LEU A 3 4.27 11.51 0.84
C LEU A 3 3.96 11.30 2.33
N TYR A 4 3.46 12.32 3.03
CA TYR A 4 3.23 12.29 4.48
C TYR A 4 1.82 12.71 4.83
N CYS A 5 1.22 12.07 5.82
CA CYS A 5 -0.11 12.38 6.29
C CYS A 5 -0.16 13.72 7.02
N LYS A 6 -1.08 14.62 6.61
CA LYS A 6 -1.30 15.91 7.27
C LYS A 6 -1.80 15.79 8.72
N GLN A 7 -2.37 14.65 9.10
CA GLN A 7 -2.96 14.44 10.43
C GLN A 7 -2.01 13.75 11.41
N CYS A 8 -1.12 12.87 10.93
CA CYS A 8 -0.30 12.03 11.81
C CYS A 8 1.17 11.92 11.40
N GLU A 9 1.58 12.63 10.35
CA GLU A 9 2.96 12.71 9.83
C GLU A 9 3.56 11.37 9.35
N GLU A 10 2.78 10.29 9.34
CA GLU A 10 3.24 9.01 8.82
C GLU A 10 3.28 8.99 7.30
N ARG A 11 4.15 8.13 6.77
CA ARG A 11 4.29 7.91 5.34
C ARG A 11 2.99 7.38 4.73
N ARG A 12 2.59 7.96 3.60
CA ARG A 12 1.53 7.41 2.75
C ARG A 12 2.09 6.46 1.71
N TYR A 13 1.28 5.48 1.34
CA TYR A 13 1.58 4.48 0.33
C TYR A 13 0.67 4.66 -0.87
N PRO A 14 1.21 4.65 -2.10
CA PRO A 14 0.39 4.67 -3.29
C PRO A 14 -0.38 3.36 -3.40
N LEU A 15 -1.69 3.48 -3.64
CA LEU A 15 -2.61 2.39 -3.90
C LEU A 15 -3.29 2.67 -5.24
N TYR A 16 -3.18 1.72 -6.17
CA TYR A 16 -3.86 1.84 -7.45
C TYR A 16 -5.34 1.49 -7.30
N ASN A 17 -6.22 2.45 -7.61
CA ASN A 17 -7.65 2.24 -7.67
C ASN A 17 -8.03 1.81 -9.09
N THR A 18 -8.51 0.58 -9.23
CA THR A 18 -8.88 0.00 -10.53
C THR A 18 -10.14 0.62 -11.14
N ASN A 19 -11.05 1.12 -10.31
CA ASN A 19 -12.33 1.66 -10.78
C ASN A 19 -12.13 2.99 -11.50
N ASP A 20 -11.36 3.88 -10.86
CA ASP A 20 -11.14 5.24 -11.35
C ASP A 20 -9.83 5.36 -12.16
N LYS A 21 -9.09 4.25 -12.30
CA LYS A 21 -7.80 4.15 -13.01
C LYS A 21 -6.76 5.18 -12.52
N GLU A 22 -6.85 5.56 -11.26
CA GLU A 22 -5.98 6.55 -10.64
C GLU A 22 -5.20 5.93 -9.48
N THR A 23 -4.13 6.64 -9.07
CA THR A 23 -3.41 6.29 -7.85
C THR A 23 -3.95 7.17 -6.73
N LEU A 24 -4.38 6.55 -5.64
CA LEU A 24 -4.67 7.21 -4.38
C LEU A 24 -3.51 6.95 -3.41
N TRP A 25 -3.37 7.80 -2.40
CA TRP A 25 -2.34 7.65 -1.37
C TRP A 25 -2.97 7.36 -0.03
N LEU A 26 -2.73 6.17 0.50
CA LEU A 26 -3.29 5.68 1.76
C LEU A 26 -2.35 5.98 2.93
N CYS A 27 -2.89 6.52 4.01
CA CYS A 27 -2.23 6.51 5.32
C CYS A 27 -2.67 5.29 6.14
N ASN A 28 -1.75 4.39 6.51
CA ASN A 28 -2.10 3.19 7.29
C ASN A 28 -2.52 3.46 8.73
N LYS A 29 -2.19 4.63 9.30
CA LYS A 29 -2.60 4.99 10.66
C LYS A 29 -3.96 5.66 10.71
N CYS A 30 -4.17 6.67 9.86
CA CYS A 30 -5.43 7.39 9.79
C CYS A 30 -6.46 6.72 8.88
N GLN A 31 -6.05 5.74 8.08
CA GLN A 31 -6.90 5.03 7.13
C GLN A 31 -7.56 5.99 6.12
N ASN A 32 -6.93 7.12 5.78
CA ASN A 32 -7.45 8.08 4.80
C ASN A 32 -6.74 7.96 3.45
N TYR A 33 -7.50 8.23 2.39
CA TYR A 33 -7.00 8.36 1.03
C TYR A 33 -6.84 9.83 0.66
N THR A 34 -5.73 10.13 -0.01
CA THR A 34 -5.52 11.42 -0.70
C THR A 34 -5.31 11.24 -2.19
N ASP A 35 -5.67 12.25 -2.97
CA ASP A 35 -5.35 12.35 -4.40
C ASP A 35 -3.89 12.80 -4.64
N ALA A 36 -3.55 13.05 -5.91
CA ALA A 36 -2.24 13.56 -6.31
C ALA A 36 -1.91 14.96 -5.76
N ASP A 37 -2.95 15.74 -5.46
CA ASP A 37 -2.91 17.12 -4.95
C ASP A 37 -2.88 17.19 -3.41
N ASP A 38 -2.78 16.04 -2.73
CA ASP A 38 -2.74 15.93 -1.26
C ASP A 38 -4.03 16.40 -0.57
N VAL A 39 -5.17 16.24 -1.25
CA VAL A 39 -6.51 16.48 -0.69
C VAL A 39 -7.06 15.17 -0.16
N ILE A 40 -7.54 15.17 1.09
CA ILE A 40 -8.20 14.00 1.69
C ILE A 40 -9.58 13.85 1.08
N ILE A 41 -9.79 12.76 0.35
CA ILE A 41 -11.04 12.52 -0.40
C ILE A 41 -12.03 11.74 0.46
N ARG A 42 -11.54 10.68 1.14
CA ARG A 42 -12.34 9.80 1.99
C ARG A 42 -11.47 8.95 2.90
N GLU A 43 -12.11 8.31 3.88
CA GLU A 43 -11.51 7.23 4.66
C GLU A 43 -11.76 5.87 3.99
N GLN A 44 -10.87 4.93 4.28
CA GLN A 44 -11.00 3.54 3.90
C GLN A 44 -12.09 2.90 4.75
N THR A 45 -12.99 2.16 4.09
CA THR A 45 -14.05 1.43 4.75
C THR A 45 -13.51 0.19 5.47
N GLN A 46 -14.27 -0.35 6.43
CA GLN A 46 -13.88 -1.60 7.10
C GLN A 46 -13.88 -2.78 6.12
N GLU A 47 -14.83 -2.81 5.20
CA GLU A 47 -14.94 -3.84 4.15
C GLU A 47 -13.69 -3.87 3.26
N GLU A 48 -13.24 -2.70 2.77
CA GLU A 48 -12.00 -2.61 1.99
C GLU A 48 -10.76 -3.11 2.76
N ARG A 49 -10.69 -2.86 4.07
CA ARG A 49 -9.60 -3.38 4.91
C ARG A 49 -9.65 -4.89 5.03
N ASP A 50 -10.84 -5.42 5.27
CA ASP A 50 -11.04 -6.86 5.45
C ASP A 50 -10.73 -7.61 4.14
N GLU A 51 -11.11 -7.06 2.99
CA GLU A 51 -10.75 -7.60 1.67
C GLU A 51 -9.24 -7.63 1.44
N ILE A 52 -8.52 -6.55 1.75
CA ILE A 52 -7.07 -6.49 1.59
C ILE A 52 -6.39 -7.50 2.53
N LYS A 53 -6.87 -7.60 3.77
CA LYS A 53 -6.36 -8.56 4.75
C LYS A 53 -6.56 -10.00 4.27
N ALA A 54 -7.75 -10.32 3.78
CA ALA A 54 -8.04 -11.65 3.23
C ALA A 54 -7.15 -11.97 2.02
N LYS A 55 -6.92 -11.00 1.12
CA LYS A 55 -5.99 -11.16 -0.02
C LYS A 55 -4.55 -11.40 0.44
N ALA A 56 -4.09 -10.71 1.48
CA ALA A 56 -2.76 -10.92 2.04
C ALA A 56 -2.62 -12.32 2.67
N GLU A 57 -3.61 -12.75 3.45
CA GLU A 57 -3.63 -14.10 4.05
C GLU A 57 -3.66 -15.20 2.98
N GLU A 58 -4.43 -15.02 1.91
CA GLU A 58 -4.48 -15.94 0.77
C GLU A 58 -3.12 -16.01 0.05
N PHE A 59 -2.48 -14.87 -0.15
CA PHE A 59 -1.16 -14.80 -0.77
C PHE A 59 -0.13 -15.57 0.05
N GLU A 60 -0.06 -15.35 1.36
CA GLU A 60 0.85 -16.08 2.25
C GLU A 60 0.62 -17.59 2.17
N ARG A 61 -0.65 -18.03 2.19
CA ARG A 61 -1.02 -19.45 2.10
C ARG A 61 -0.66 -20.11 0.77
N THR A 62 -0.77 -19.39 -0.34
CA THR A 62 -0.56 -19.92 -1.69
C THR A 62 0.87 -19.71 -2.20
N SER A 63 1.62 -18.83 -1.55
CA SER A 63 2.98 -18.49 -1.93
C SER A 63 3.95 -19.64 -1.64
N ASN A 64 4.36 -20.35 -2.70
CA ASN A 64 5.39 -21.38 -2.64
C ASN A 64 6.76 -20.81 -3.02
N PHE A 65 7.17 -19.70 -2.41
CA PHE A 65 8.50 -19.17 -2.66
C PHE A 65 9.54 -20.09 -2.01
N SER A 66 10.54 -20.53 -2.78
CA SER A 66 11.68 -21.22 -2.20
C SER A 66 12.37 -20.28 -1.22
N GLY A 67 12.76 -20.76 -0.04
CA GLY A 67 13.54 -19.99 0.94
C GLY A 67 14.98 -19.68 0.49
N GLU A 68 15.22 -19.71 -0.81
CA GLU A 68 16.53 -19.48 -1.41
C GLU A 68 16.94 -18.03 -1.14
N LYS A 69 17.99 -17.86 -0.35
CA LYS A 69 18.49 -16.55 0.01
C LYS A 69 19.02 -15.88 -1.25
N LEU A 70 18.37 -14.78 -1.65
CA LEU A 70 18.87 -13.88 -2.69
C LEU A 70 20.30 -13.46 -2.33
N SER A 71 21.29 -14.08 -2.96
CA SER A 71 22.68 -13.70 -2.75
C SER A 71 22.91 -12.36 -3.44
N ARG A 72 23.48 -11.40 -2.68
CA ARG A 72 23.86 -10.10 -3.23
C ARG A 72 24.88 -10.35 -4.35
N ARG A 73 24.52 -10.00 -5.59
CA ARG A 73 25.49 -10.02 -6.70
C ARG A 73 26.66 -9.12 -6.32
N LYS A 74 27.88 -9.64 -6.33
CA LYS A 74 29.08 -8.81 -6.15
C LYS A 74 29.09 -7.80 -7.30
N GLY A 75 29.07 -6.51 -6.97
CA GLY A 75 29.20 -5.46 -7.98
C GLY A 75 30.50 -5.65 -8.76
N VAL A 76 30.43 -5.42 -10.06
CA VAL A 76 31.63 -5.38 -10.92
C VAL A 76 32.31 -4.04 -10.63
N ASN A 77 33.58 -4.10 -10.22
CA ASN A 77 34.44 -2.92 -10.07
C ASN A 77 34.88 -2.41 -11.44
#